data_AF-A0A3D2I6M0-F1
#
_entry.id   AF-A0A3D2I6M0-F1
#
_cell.length_a   1.000
_cell.length_b   1.000
_cell.length_c   1.000
_cell.angle_alpha   90.00
_cell.angle_beta   90.00
_cell.angle_gamma   90.00
#
_symmetry.space_group_name_H-M   'P 1'
#
loop_
_entity.id
_entity.type
_entity.pdbx_description
1 polymer ?
#
loop_
_entity_poly.entity_id
_entity_poly.type
_entity_poly.pdbx_seq_one_letter_code
_entity_poly.pdbx_strand_id
1 'polypeptide(L)'
;QPFVTVAQGQVEGLRVALDLSAEWDKLDNGSRLITSVLVARKAFADEHPAAVRTFLSEYAASTDYANANPAEAAVLVEKYGIVKAAVAEKALPECNLVCITGGDMKTAVGGYLQTLYDLKPEAVGGAMPDDGFYWMDA
;
A
#
# COMPACT_ATOMS: atom_id res chain seq x y z
N GLN A 1 -2.67 -1.41 -10.79
CA GLN A 1 -4.02 -1.82 -11.26
C GLN A 1 -4.97 -0.62 -11.29
N PRO A 2 -6.15 -0.64 -11.95
CA PRO A 2 -6.71 -1.70 -12.78
C PRO A 2 -6.32 -1.61 -14.27
N PHE A 3 -5.55 -0.58 -14.66
CA PHE A 3 -5.23 -0.34 -16.07
C PHE A 3 -4.43 -1.46 -16.74
N VAL A 4 -3.58 -2.18 -15.98
CA VAL A 4 -2.85 -3.35 -16.50
C VAL A 4 -3.84 -4.47 -16.87
N THR A 5 -4.78 -4.80 -15.98
CA THR A 5 -5.85 -5.77 -16.27
C THR A 5 -6.69 -5.37 -17.49
N VAL A 6 -7.02 -4.08 -17.63
CA VAL A 6 -7.76 -3.59 -18.81
C VAL A 6 -6.92 -3.77 -20.08
N ALA A 7 -5.66 -3.35 -20.06
CA ALA A 7 -4.77 -3.46 -21.22
C ALA A 7 -4.54 -4.91 -21.65
N GLN A 8 -4.40 -5.84 -20.71
CA GLN A 8 -4.24 -7.27 -21.01
C GLN A 8 -5.50 -7.88 -21.66
N GLY A 9 -6.68 -7.32 -21.41
CA GLY A 9 -7.92 -7.71 -22.09
C GLY A 9 -8.06 -7.13 -23.50
N GLN A 10 -7.21 -6.17 -23.89
CA GLN A 10 -7.32 -5.44 -25.16
C GLN A 10 -6.13 -5.66 -26.11
N VAL A 11 -4.95 -5.93 -25.57
CA VAL A 11 -3.70 -6.07 -26.33
C VAL A 11 -3.27 -7.52 -26.32
N GLU A 12 -3.39 -8.17 -27.48
CA GLU A 12 -2.95 -9.55 -27.66
C GLU A 12 -1.45 -9.71 -27.34
N GLY A 13 -1.11 -10.72 -26.53
CA GLY A 13 0.27 -10.99 -26.13
C GLY A 13 0.82 -10.08 -25.03
N LEU A 14 0.07 -9.09 -24.54
CA LEU A 14 0.52 -8.28 -23.40
C LEU A 14 0.62 -9.14 -22.13
N ARG A 15 1.78 -9.11 -21.50
CA ARG A 15 2.06 -9.82 -20.25
C ARG A 15 2.74 -8.90 -19.24
N VAL A 16 2.53 -9.18 -17.96
CA VAL A 16 3.37 -8.63 -16.90
C VAL A 16 4.76 -9.28 -17.03
N ALA A 17 5.80 -8.47 -17.15
CA ALA A 17 7.16 -8.97 -17.33
C ALA A 17 7.91 -9.15 -16.01
N LEU A 18 7.68 -8.26 -15.06
CA LEU A 18 8.30 -8.22 -13.75
C LEU A 18 7.25 -7.74 -12.74
N ASP A 19 7.28 -8.31 -11.54
CA ASP A 19 6.66 -7.72 -10.36
C ASP A 19 7.73 -6.91 -9.63
N LEU A 20 7.62 -5.59 -9.67
CA LEU A 20 8.60 -4.69 -9.07
C LEU A 20 8.69 -4.83 -7.55
N SER A 21 7.61 -5.26 -6.88
CA SER A 21 7.62 -5.51 -5.43
C SER A 21 8.47 -6.74 -5.14
N ALA A 22 8.24 -7.83 -5.87
CA ALA A 22 9.03 -9.05 -5.75
C ALA A 22 10.50 -8.84 -6.15
N GLU A 23 10.79 -8.04 -7.18
CA GLU A 23 12.18 -7.70 -7.54
C GLU A 23 12.86 -6.84 -6.47
N TRP A 24 12.13 -5.97 -5.78
CA TRP A 24 12.65 -5.17 -4.68
C TRP A 24 12.94 -6.02 -3.45
N ASP A 25 12.03 -6.93 -3.09
CA ASP A 25 12.18 -7.80 -1.92
C ASP A 25 13.42 -8.72 -2.03
N LYS A 26 13.83 -9.09 -3.25
CA LYS A 26 15.06 -9.86 -3.50
C LYS A 26 16.36 -9.13 -3.10
N LEU A 27 16.32 -7.82 -2.88
CA LEU A 27 17.48 -7.07 -2.39
C LEU A 27 17.84 -7.43 -0.95
N ASP A 28 16.90 -8.02 -0.18
CA ASP A 28 17.08 -8.51 1.19
C ASP A 28 17.77 -7.49 2.13
N ASN A 29 17.40 -6.22 1.99
CA ASN A 29 18.00 -5.10 2.71
C ASN A 29 17.05 -4.45 3.73
N GLY A 30 15.93 -5.12 4.04
CA GLY A 30 14.89 -4.63 4.95
C GLY A 30 13.99 -3.53 4.36
N SER A 31 14.33 -2.95 3.21
CA SER A 31 13.47 -2.04 2.46
C SER A 31 12.39 -2.81 1.71
N ARG A 32 11.25 -2.18 1.48
CA ARG A 32 10.19 -2.67 0.59
C ARG A 32 9.77 -1.56 -0.37
N LEU A 33 9.20 -1.90 -1.52
CA LEU A 33 8.67 -0.93 -2.46
C LEU A 33 7.36 -0.31 -1.92
N ILE A 34 7.46 0.70 -1.07
CA ILE A 34 6.30 1.37 -0.45
C ILE A 34 5.92 2.63 -1.24
N THR A 35 4.88 2.53 -2.07
CA THR A 35 4.42 3.64 -2.92
C THR A 35 3.16 4.33 -2.42
N SER A 36 2.53 3.81 -1.36
CA SER A 36 1.35 4.38 -0.72
C SER A 36 1.43 4.29 0.79
N VAL A 37 0.92 5.31 1.49
CA VAL A 37 0.86 5.37 2.95
C VAL A 37 -0.48 5.92 3.41
N LEU A 38 -0.90 5.52 4.61
CA LEU A 38 -1.94 6.20 5.37
C LEU A 38 -1.28 7.29 6.23
N VAL A 39 -1.82 8.51 6.19
CA VAL A 39 -1.33 9.61 7.03
C VAL A 39 -2.45 10.16 7.89
N ALA A 40 -2.11 10.47 9.14
CA ALA A 40 -2.98 11.19 10.07
C ALA A 40 -2.27 12.45 10.55
N ARG A 41 -3.05 13.51 10.79
CA ARG A 41 -2.51 14.71 11.44
C ARG A 41 -2.10 14.34 12.86
N LYS A 42 -0.88 14.70 13.26
CA LYS A 42 -0.35 14.40 14.60
C LYS A 42 -1.31 14.81 15.72
N ALA A 43 -1.84 16.03 15.69
CA ALA A 43 -2.78 16.51 16.70
C ALA A 43 -4.01 15.60 16.83
N PHE A 44 -4.57 15.11 15.72
CA PHE A 44 -5.71 14.20 15.76
C PHE A 44 -5.34 12.84 16.35
N ALA A 45 -4.17 12.30 15.99
CA ALA A 45 -3.73 11.01 16.51
C ALA A 45 -3.42 11.07 18.01
N ASP A 46 -2.82 12.17 18.47
CA ASP A 46 -2.53 12.42 19.90
C ASP A 46 -3.82 12.64 20.72
N GLU A 47 -4.81 13.36 20.18
CA GLU A 47 -6.10 13.64 20.84
C GLU A 47 -7.06 12.44 20.81
N HIS A 48 -6.95 11.57 19.80
CA HIS A 48 -7.87 10.46 19.57
C HIS A 48 -7.17 9.10 19.33
N PRO A 49 -6.25 8.66 20.20
CA PRO A 49 -5.44 7.47 19.95
C PRO A 49 -6.28 6.19 19.87
N ALA A 50 -7.38 6.11 20.64
CA ALA A 50 -8.31 4.98 20.58
C ALA A 50 -9.02 4.88 19.22
N ALA A 51 -9.42 6.01 18.63
CA ALA A 51 -10.06 6.03 17.32
C ALA A 51 -9.07 5.61 16.22
N VAL A 52 -7.81 6.02 16.31
CA VAL A 52 -6.74 5.59 15.39
C VAL A 52 -6.52 4.08 15.49
N ARG A 53 -6.42 3.52 16.70
CA ARG A 53 -6.28 2.06 16.88
C ARG A 53 -7.46 1.28 16.31
N THR A 54 -8.69 1.72 16.58
CA THR A 54 -9.89 1.09 16.00
C THR A 54 -9.86 1.15 14.48
N PHE A 55 -9.55 2.31 13.90
CA PHE A 55 -9.42 2.46 12.45
C PHE A 55 -8.37 1.51 11.88
N LEU A 56 -7.17 1.42 12.47
CA LEU A 56 -6.11 0.54 11.97
C LEU A 56 -6.51 -0.94 12.03
N SER A 57 -7.21 -1.36 13.10
CA SER A 57 -7.73 -2.71 13.23
C SER A 57 -8.78 -3.02 12.14
N GLU A 58 -9.73 -2.11 11.91
CA GLU A 58 -10.75 -2.26 10.86
C GLU A 58 -10.15 -2.18 9.46
N TYR A 59 -9.13 -1.35 9.25
CA TYR A 59 -8.41 -1.22 7.98
C TYR A 59 -7.63 -2.49 7.64
N ALA A 60 -6.98 -3.11 8.63
CA ALA A 60 -6.36 -4.42 8.47
C ALA A 60 -7.40 -5.49 8.11
N ALA A 61 -8.50 -5.57 8.86
CA ALA A 61 -9.57 -6.52 8.57
C ALA A 61 -10.21 -6.32 7.18
N SER A 62 -10.39 -5.07 6.74
CA SER A 62 -10.89 -4.77 5.40
C SER A 62 -9.89 -5.16 4.31
N THR A 63 -8.59 -5.00 4.58
CA THR A 63 -7.52 -5.40 3.66
C THR A 63 -7.51 -6.92 3.49
N ASP A 64 -7.54 -7.65 4.61
CA ASP A 64 -7.61 -9.12 4.63
C ASP A 64 -8.87 -9.62 3.92
N TYR A 65 -10.02 -8.97 4.17
CA TYR A 65 -11.27 -9.31 3.50
C TYR A 65 -11.17 -9.16 1.98
N ALA A 66 -10.62 -8.04 1.49
CA ALA A 66 -10.50 -7.80 0.05
C ALA A 66 -9.56 -8.81 -0.63
N ASN A 67 -8.48 -9.21 0.05
CA ASN A 67 -7.55 -10.23 -0.45
C ASN A 67 -8.18 -11.63 -0.45
N ALA A 68 -8.94 -11.98 0.60
CA ALA A 68 -9.54 -13.31 0.74
C ALA A 68 -10.83 -13.50 -0.07
N ASN A 69 -11.52 -12.41 -0.43
CA ASN A 69 -12.84 -12.44 -1.07
C ASN A 69 -12.88 -11.50 -2.31
N PRO A 70 -12.03 -11.75 -3.34
CA PRO A 70 -11.90 -10.82 -4.47
C PRO A 70 -13.19 -10.67 -5.29
N ALA A 71 -14.03 -11.71 -5.38
CA ALA A 71 -15.30 -11.64 -6.11
C ALA A 71 -16.31 -10.74 -5.39
N GLU A 72 -16.46 -10.89 -4.08
CA GLU A 72 -17.34 -10.08 -3.25
C GLU A 72 -16.85 -8.63 -3.15
N ALA A 73 -15.55 -8.44 -2.95
CA ALA A 73 -14.93 -7.12 -2.94
C ALA A 73 -15.11 -6.41 -4.29
N ALA A 74 -15.00 -7.12 -5.42
CA ALA A 74 -15.23 -6.55 -6.75
C ALA A 74 -16.65 -6.02 -6.95
N VAL A 75 -17.67 -6.67 -6.37
CA VAL A 75 -19.05 -6.15 -6.39
C VAL A 75 -19.16 -4.83 -5.63
N LEU A 76 -18.47 -4.70 -4.50
CA LEU A 76 -18.41 -3.43 -3.75
C LEU A 76 -17.69 -2.34 -4.55
N VAL A 77 -16.57 -2.67 -5.19
CA VAL A 77 -15.81 -1.75 -6.05
C VAL A 77 -16.69 -1.20 -7.18
N GLU A 78 -17.50 -2.03 -7.83
CA GLU A 78 -18.46 -1.56 -8.85
C GLU A 78 -19.61 -0.77 -8.25
N LYS A 79 -20.17 -1.21 -7.12
CA LYS A 79 -21.25 -0.51 -6.43
C LYS A 79 -20.86 0.93 -6.09
N TYR A 80 -19.61 1.17 -5.72
CA TYR A 80 -19.08 2.51 -5.43
C TYR A 80 -18.54 3.27 -6.65
N GLY A 81 -18.73 2.74 -7.86
CA GLY A 81 -18.45 3.44 -9.11
C GLY A 81 -16.98 3.54 -9.49
N ILE A 82 -16.11 2.67 -8.95
CA ILE A 82 -14.66 2.71 -9.21
C ILE A 82 -14.36 2.08 -10.58
N VAL A 83 -14.64 0.78 -10.75
CA VAL A 83 -14.55 0.05 -12.04
C VAL A 83 -15.57 -1.09 -12.06
N LYS A 84 -15.77 -1.72 -13.22
CA LYS A 84 -16.60 -2.92 -13.37
C LYS A 84 -16.07 -4.08 -12.51
N ALA A 85 -16.97 -4.85 -11.90
CA ALA A 85 -16.61 -5.95 -11.02
C ALA A 85 -15.69 -6.98 -11.72
N ALA A 86 -15.99 -7.31 -12.98
CA ALA A 86 -15.16 -8.23 -13.77
C ALA A 86 -13.71 -7.75 -13.98
N VAL A 87 -13.45 -6.44 -13.93
CA VAL A 87 -12.09 -5.88 -13.96
C VAL A 87 -11.50 -5.87 -12.56
N ALA A 88 -12.28 -5.45 -11.55
CA ALA A 88 -11.83 -5.40 -10.16
C ALA A 88 -11.41 -6.78 -9.64
N GLU A 89 -12.20 -7.83 -9.89
CA GLU A 89 -11.93 -9.19 -9.43
C GLU A 89 -10.57 -9.71 -9.91
N LYS A 90 -10.24 -9.43 -11.18
CA LYS A 90 -8.93 -9.79 -11.77
C LYS A 90 -7.80 -8.90 -11.28
N ALA A 91 -8.10 -7.66 -10.92
CA ALA A 91 -7.12 -6.67 -10.51
C ALA A 91 -6.74 -6.80 -9.02
N LEU A 92 -7.68 -7.18 -8.15
CA LEU A 92 -7.48 -7.22 -6.69
C LEU A 92 -6.27 -8.04 -6.25
N PRO A 93 -6.04 -9.28 -6.77
CA PRO A 93 -4.84 -10.05 -6.40
C PRO A 93 -3.52 -9.35 -6.75
N GLU A 94 -3.54 -8.47 -7.74
CA GLU A 94 -2.36 -7.75 -8.26
C GLU A 94 -2.23 -6.34 -7.66
N CYS A 95 -3.09 -5.97 -6.71
CA CYS A 95 -3.04 -4.67 -6.03
C CYS A 95 -2.06 -4.65 -4.86
N ASN A 96 -1.53 -5.81 -4.43
CA ASN A 96 -0.63 -5.93 -3.27
C ASN A 96 -1.17 -5.20 -2.03
N LEU A 97 -2.44 -5.40 -1.72
CA LEU A 97 -3.09 -4.74 -0.58
C LEU A 97 -2.52 -5.29 0.74
N VAL A 98 -1.89 -4.42 1.51
CA VAL A 98 -1.29 -4.76 2.81
C VAL A 98 -1.59 -3.68 3.84
N CYS A 99 -1.71 -4.09 5.10
CA CYS A 99 -1.69 -3.19 6.25
C CYS A 99 -0.45 -3.52 7.08
N ILE A 100 0.53 -2.61 7.11
CA ILE A 100 1.78 -2.78 7.86
C ILE A 100 1.80 -1.69 8.94
N THR A 101 2.02 -2.09 10.19
CA THR A 101 2.05 -1.20 11.36
C THR A 101 3.31 -1.44 12.20
N GLY A 102 3.53 -0.60 13.22
CA GLY A 102 4.60 -0.80 14.22
C GLY A 102 6.01 -0.82 13.64
N GLY A 103 6.87 -1.70 14.17
CA GLY A 103 8.29 -1.80 13.79
C GLY A 103 8.50 -2.16 12.32
N ASP A 104 7.65 -3.04 11.77
CA ASP A 104 7.71 -3.45 10.37
C ASP A 104 7.41 -2.28 9.44
N MET A 105 6.41 -1.45 9.79
CA MET A 105 6.10 -0.22 9.05
C MET A 105 7.27 0.75 9.08
N LYS A 106 7.84 1.02 10.27
CA LYS A 106 8.97 1.94 10.40
C LYS A 106 10.16 1.48 9.55
N THR A 107 10.45 0.18 9.55
CA THR A 107 11.54 -0.42 8.77
C THR A 107 11.28 -0.30 7.26
N ALA A 108 10.10 -0.72 6.80
CA ALA A 108 9.75 -0.72 5.38
C ALA A 108 9.72 0.70 4.79
N VAL A 109 9.05 1.65 5.47
CA VAL A 109 8.97 3.04 5.03
C VAL A 109 10.34 3.72 5.11
N GLY A 110 11.06 3.54 6.22
CA GLY A 110 12.40 4.11 6.41
C GLY A 110 13.37 3.64 5.34
N GLY A 111 13.39 2.35 5.03
CA GLY A 111 14.26 1.79 3.98
C GLY A 111 13.92 2.29 2.57
N TYR A 112 12.64 2.49 2.26
CA TYR A 112 12.23 3.06 0.96
C TYR A 112 12.64 4.53 0.85
N LEU A 113 12.36 5.33 1.88
CA LEU A 113 12.75 6.74 1.93
C LEU A 113 14.26 6.92 1.90
N GLN A 114 15.04 6.05 2.55
CA GLN A 114 16.50 6.08 2.48
C GLN A 114 16.99 5.88 1.04
N THR A 115 16.40 4.91 0.32
CA THR A 115 16.75 4.67 -1.09
C THR A 115 16.49 5.91 -1.95
N LEU A 116 15.37 6.60 -1.72
CA LEU A 116 15.05 7.86 -2.42
C LEU A 116 15.99 9.00 -2.01
N TYR A 117 16.32 9.11 -0.73
CA TYR A 117 17.22 10.13 -0.21
C TYR A 117 18.63 9.97 -0.78
N ASP A 118 19.16 8.75 -0.82
CA ASP A 118 20.48 8.43 -1.39
C ASP A 118 20.57 8.74 -2.89
N LEU A 119 19.45 8.57 -3.62
CA LEU A 119 19.36 8.96 -5.02
C LEU A 119 19.29 10.48 -5.18
N LYS A 120 18.40 11.13 -4.42
CA LYS A 120 18.13 12.57 -4.50
C LYS A 120 17.46 13.08 -3.20
N PRO A 121 18.16 13.82 -2.34
CA PRO A 121 17.61 14.29 -1.06
C PRO A 121 16.30 15.07 -1.18
N GLU A 122 16.12 15.86 -2.25
CA GLU A 122 14.88 16.63 -2.45
C GLU A 122 13.65 15.74 -2.70
N ALA A 123 13.83 14.47 -3.08
CA ALA A 123 12.74 13.52 -3.28
C ALA A 123 11.99 13.19 -1.98
N VAL A 124 12.64 13.39 -0.81
CA VAL A 124 12.03 13.20 0.51
C VAL A 124 11.92 14.50 1.31
N GLY A 125 12.09 15.66 0.65
CA GLY A 125 12.01 16.97 1.30
C GLY A 125 13.33 17.51 1.86
N GLY A 126 14.47 16.91 1.48
CA GLY A 126 15.81 17.40 1.79
C GLY A 126 16.47 16.76 3.01
N ALA A 127 15.72 16.04 3.84
CA ALA A 127 16.23 15.30 4.99
C ALA A 127 15.36 14.06 5.26
N MET A 128 15.92 13.04 5.89
CA MET A 128 15.16 11.89 6.36
C MET A 128 14.20 12.30 7.49
N PRO A 129 12.99 11.70 7.55
CA PRO A 129 12.06 11.96 8.64
C PRO A 129 12.61 11.46 9.98
N ASP A 130 12.26 12.17 11.05
CA ASP A 130 12.54 11.75 12.42
C ASP A 130 11.55 10.70 12.92
N ASP A 131 11.72 10.28 14.18
CA ASP A 131 10.87 9.28 14.81
C ASP A 131 9.41 9.73 14.99
N GLY A 132 9.14 11.04 15.00
CA GLY A 132 7.79 11.60 15.12
C GLY A 132 6.96 11.44 13.85
N PHE A 133 7.58 11.05 12.73
CA PHE A 133 6.90 10.71 11.48
C PHE A 133 6.12 9.39 11.55
N TYR A 134 6.54 8.47 12.44
CA TYR A 134 6.00 7.13 12.54
C TYR A 134 5.03 7.01 13.72
N TRP A 135 3.82 6.53 13.46
CA TRP A 135 2.90 6.18 14.54
C TRP A 135 3.26 4.80 15.11
N MET A 136 3.62 4.75 16.39
CA MET A 136 4.12 3.53 17.06
C MET A 136 3.14 2.93 18.08
N ASP A 137 1.96 3.53 18.26
CA ASP A 137 0.92 3.08 19.21
C ASP A 137 -0.21 2.36 18.45
N ALA A 138 0.17 1.29 17.75
CA ALA A 138 -0.71 0.43 16.95
C ALA A 138 -0.86 -0.93 17.62
#